data_AF-A0A6L9LUK0-F1
#
_entry.id   AF-A0A6L9LUK0-F1
#
_cell.length_a   1.000
_cell.length_b   1.000
_cell.length_c   1.000
_cell.angle_alpha   90.00
_cell.angle_beta   90.00
_cell.angle_gamma   90.00
#
_symmetry.space_group_name_H-M   'P 1'
#
loop_
_entity.id
_entity.type
_entity.pdbx_description
1 polymer ?
#
loop_
_entity_poly.entity_id
_entity_poly.type
_entity_poly.pdbx_seq_one_letter_code
_entity_poly.pdbx_strand_id
1 'polypeptide(L)'
;MKTLLTFGDSFSDNGFSNGCGYNRLSNGPVWVEYLAQMLGASLEDRAWCGATSGHGNASGPKDWSGLAWQVDTYSPTNSETNRLCTLLIGINDVYDGTGTAKDSVANIIRAIETLNDKGIHRFLISNVPDITHAPAYAEEYAPLKKTVQNTLRTINEHLEQSLTGPNGLLTRLPDITLYPVLNAYDIFNALVADSRFANTREPWNGTYSDPNTTGYMWWDDWHPTTETHKAFAKEAFKIIESGPIRRQA
;
A
#
# COMPACT_ATOMS: atom_id res chain seq x y z
N MET A 1 7.51 -6.36 18.29
CA MET A 1 7.20 -5.06 17.64
C MET A 1 6.21 -4.35 18.54
N LYS A 2 6.33 -3.03 18.76
CA LYS A 2 5.37 -2.31 19.63
C LYS A 2 4.31 -1.57 18.82
N THR A 3 4.75 -0.94 17.73
CA THR A 3 3.90 -0.07 16.90
C THR A 3 4.12 -0.39 15.42
N LEU A 4 3.02 -0.58 14.69
CA LEU A 4 2.96 -0.58 13.23
C LEU A 4 2.70 0.86 12.78
N LEU A 5 3.64 1.46 12.09
CA LEU A 5 3.53 2.81 11.53
C LEU A 5 3.22 2.67 10.05
N THR A 6 2.11 3.25 9.59
CA THR A 6 1.65 3.07 8.21
C THR A 6 1.59 4.38 7.47
N PHE A 7 2.13 4.40 6.25
CA PHE A 7 1.96 5.47 5.27
C PHE A 7 1.39 4.89 3.98
N GLY A 8 0.69 5.70 3.21
CA GLY A 8 0.08 5.22 1.97
C GLY A 8 -1.18 5.94 1.57
N ASP A 9 -2.03 5.22 0.85
CA ASP A 9 -3.28 5.70 0.27
C ASP A 9 -4.55 5.03 0.84
N SER A 10 -5.65 5.04 0.08
CA SER A 10 -6.95 4.48 0.46
C SER A 10 -6.91 2.99 0.77
N PHE A 11 -5.94 2.23 0.27
CA PHE A 11 -5.83 0.82 0.60
C PHE A 11 -5.35 0.62 2.05
N SER A 12 -4.76 1.64 2.66
CA SER A 12 -4.26 1.59 4.03
C SER A 12 -5.02 2.51 5.00
N ASP A 13 -5.66 3.59 4.53
CA ASP A 13 -6.38 4.59 5.34
C ASP A 13 -7.46 3.96 6.25
N ASN A 14 -7.23 4.01 7.56
CA ASN A 14 -8.15 3.53 8.60
C ASN A 14 -9.19 4.58 9.06
N GLY A 15 -9.39 5.64 8.28
CA GLY A 15 -10.22 6.79 8.61
C GLY A 15 -9.63 7.66 9.71
N PHE A 16 -10.45 8.51 10.34
CA PHE A 16 -10.00 9.48 11.34
C PHE A 16 -9.46 8.90 12.67
N SER A 17 -9.27 7.57 12.77
CA SER A 17 -8.91 6.86 14.01
C SER A 17 -7.61 7.38 14.63
N ASN A 18 -6.66 7.83 13.81
CA ASN A 18 -5.36 8.36 14.23
C ASN A 18 -5.21 9.88 13.98
N GLY A 19 -6.30 10.59 13.69
CA GLY A 19 -6.27 12.02 13.34
C GLY A 19 -5.64 12.31 11.97
N CYS A 20 -5.49 11.29 11.13
CA CYS A 20 -5.09 11.36 9.73
C CYS A 20 -6.17 10.66 8.89
N GLY A 21 -6.07 10.74 7.56
CA GLY A 21 -7.00 10.09 6.65
C GLY A 21 -8.35 10.78 6.49
N TYR A 22 -9.19 10.22 5.62
CA TYR A 22 -10.56 10.68 5.41
C TYR A 22 -11.58 9.66 5.91
N ASN A 23 -11.65 8.50 5.27
CA ASN A 23 -12.59 7.44 5.61
C ASN A 23 -12.00 6.10 5.22
N ARG A 24 -12.43 5.04 5.91
CA ARG A 24 -12.20 3.66 5.44
C ARG A 24 -13.01 3.46 4.17
N LEU A 25 -12.34 3.31 3.04
CA LEU A 25 -12.98 2.94 1.79
C LEU A 25 -13.05 1.41 1.67
N SER A 26 -13.77 0.79 2.59
CA SER A 26 -14.06 -0.64 2.59
C SER A 26 -15.30 -0.91 3.44
N ASN A 27 -15.84 -2.13 3.38
CA ASN A 27 -16.96 -2.58 4.20
C ASN A 27 -16.53 -3.10 5.59
N GLY A 28 -15.31 -2.80 6.03
CA GLY A 28 -14.75 -3.24 7.30
C GLY A 28 -13.30 -2.79 7.46
N PRO A 29 -12.51 -3.39 8.38
CA PRO A 29 -11.11 -3.05 8.56
C PRO A 29 -10.26 -3.22 7.30
N VAL A 30 -9.25 -2.37 7.15
CA VAL A 30 -8.24 -2.45 6.08
C VAL A 30 -7.03 -3.29 6.50
N TRP A 31 -6.13 -3.59 5.57
CA TRP A 31 -5.10 -4.63 5.78
C TRP A 31 -4.15 -4.32 6.95
N VAL A 32 -3.82 -3.06 7.19
CA VAL A 32 -2.94 -2.67 8.30
C VAL A 32 -3.58 -2.82 9.66
N GLU A 33 -4.91 -2.71 9.77
CA GLU A 33 -5.64 -2.99 11.01
C GLU A 33 -5.57 -4.47 11.34
N TYR A 34 -5.80 -5.34 10.35
CA TYR A 34 -5.63 -6.79 10.52
C TYR A 34 -4.19 -7.17 10.83
N LEU A 35 -3.23 -6.55 10.15
CA LEU A 35 -1.81 -6.82 10.37
C LEU A 35 -1.38 -6.44 11.80
N ALA A 36 -1.78 -5.26 12.27
CA ALA A 36 -1.51 -4.82 13.64
C ALA A 36 -2.12 -5.79 14.67
N GLN A 37 -3.35 -6.26 14.43
CA GLN A 37 -3.99 -7.27 15.27
C GLN A 37 -3.20 -8.58 15.29
N MET A 38 -2.78 -9.10 14.14
CA MET A 38 -2.00 -10.35 14.04
C MET A 38 -0.64 -10.24 14.75
N LEU A 39 -0.02 -9.06 14.69
CA LEU A 39 1.27 -8.78 15.35
C LEU A 39 1.14 -8.46 16.85
N GLY A 40 -0.09 -8.24 17.35
CA GLY A 40 -0.31 -7.71 18.69
C GLY A 40 0.30 -6.32 18.90
N ALA A 41 0.38 -5.51 17.84
CA ALA A 41 0.97 -4.17 17.85
C ALA A 41 -0.12 -3.08 17.91
N SER A 42 0.24 -1.89 18.42
CA SER A 42 -0.56 -0.69 18.17
C SER A 42 -0.44 -0.27 16.70
N LEU A 43 -1.45 0.41 16.18
CA LEU A 43 -1.44 0.99 14.83
C LEU A 43 -1.37 2.51 14.92
N GLU A 44 -0.35 3.08 14.27
CA GLU A 44 -0.25 4.50 13.97
C GLU A 44 -0.37 4.66 12.46
N ASP A 45 -1.59 4.93 11.98
CA ASP A 45 -1.87 5.09 10.57
C ASP A 45 -1.80 6.57 10.14
N ARG A 46 -1.00 6.84 9.12
CA ARG A 46 -0.76 8.15 8.50
C ARG A 46 -1.19 8.17 7.04
N ALA A 47 -1.80 7.11 6.52
CA ALA A 47 -2.28 7.03 5.15
C ALA A 47 -3.46 7.98 4.90
N TRP A 48 -3.60 8.41 3.65
CA TRP A 48 -4.70 9.28 3.21
C TRP A 48 -5.31 8.77 1.91
N CYS A 49 -6.62 8.58 1.89
CA CYS A 49 -7.33 8.25 0.66
C CYS A 49 -6.99 9.25 -0.47
N GLY A 50 -6.68 8.70 -1.65
CA GLY A 50 -6.30 9.46 -2.84
C GLY A 50 -4.85 9.96 -2.87
N ALA A 51 -4.04 9.68 -1.83
CA ALA A 51 -2.64 10.08 -1.80
C ALA A 51 -1.87 9.57 -3.02
N THR A 52 -1.18 10.50 -3.71
CA THR A 52 -0.14 10.15 -4.69
C THR A 52 1.20 9.92 -3.96
N SER A 53 2.19 9.36 -4.63
CA SER A 53 3.55 9.24 -4.08
C SER A 53 4.21 10.61 -3.80
N GLY A 54 3.77 11.65 -4.51
CA GLY A 54 4.24 13.02 -4.33
C GLY A 54 3.62 13.74 -3.13
N HIS A 55 3.54 15.06 -3.21
CA HIS A 55 2.92 15.88 -2.15
C HIS A 55 1.39 15.88 -2.19
N GLY A 56 0.80 15.68 -3.38
CA GLY A 56 -0.62 15.89 -3.62
C GLY A 56 -1.48 14.62 -3.59
N ASN A 57 -2.73 14.82 -3.97
CA ASN A 57 -3.80 13.84 -3.93
C ASN A 57 -4.53 13.79 -5.29
N ALA A 58 -4.85 12.59 -5.79
CA ALA A 58 -5.45 12.40 -7.11
C ALA A 58 -6.86 13.00 -7.24
N SER A 59 -7.64 13.02 -6.16
CA SER A 59 -9.01 13.56 -6.15
C SER A 59 -9.17 14.68 -5.12
N GLY A 60 -8.06 15.30 -4.73
CA GLY A 60 -8.02 16.21 -3.62
C GLY A 60 -6.99 17.34 -3.78
N PRO A 61 -6.40 17.80 -2.66
CA PRO A 61 -5.42 18.87 -2.67
C PRO A 61 -4.17 18.52 -3.49
N LYS A 62 -3.60 19.51 -4.19
CA LYS A 62 -2.43 19.30 -5.06
C LYS A 62 -1.09 19.32 -4.31
N ASP A 63 -1.10 19.78 -3.07
CA ASP A 63 0.09 20.13 -2.29
C ASP A 63 0.13 19.50 -0.89
N TRP A 64 -0.91 18.76 -0.49
CA TRP A 64 -0.91 18.01 0.78
C TRP A 64 -1.70 16.70 0.68
N SER A 65 -1.53 15.83 1.69
CA SER A 65 -2.04 14.46 1.83
C SER A 65 -1.39 13.37 0.97
N GLY A 66 -0.51 13.71 0.02
CA GLY A 66 0.35 12.73 -0.66
C GLY A 66 1.45 12.18 0.24
N LEU A 67 2.09 11.07 -0.15
CA LEU A 67 3.12 10.40 0.65
C LEU A 67 4.27 11.34 1.03
N ALA A 68 4.78 12.14 0.10
CA ALA A 68 5.87 13.07 0.41
C ALA A 68 5.46 14.06 1.51
N TRP A 69 4.23 14.56 1.45
CA TRP A 69 3.69 15.42 2.51
C TRP A 69 3.50 14.65 3.83
N GLN A 70 2.99 13.41 3.78
CA GLN A 70 2.80 12.58 4.96
C GLN A 70 4.13 12.35 5.69
N VAL A 71 5.19 12.01 4.96
CA VAL A 71 6.51 11.79 5.58
C VAL A 71 7.19 13.09 5.99
N ASP A 72 7.03 14.19 5.25
CA ASP A 72 7.65 15.48 5.59
C ASP A 72 7.07 16.06 6.88
N THR A 73 5.75 15.99 7.03
CA THR A 73 5.05 16.49 8.23
C THR A 73 5.11 15.53 9.41
N TYR A 74 5.45 14.25 9.19
CA TYR A 74 5.62 13.29 10.27
C TYR A 74 6.82 13.64 11.15
N SER A 75 6.57 13.81 12.45
CA SER A 75 7.60 14.07 13.46
C SER A 75 7.51 12.97 14.52
N PRO A 76 8.37 11.93 14.47
CA PRO A 76 8.29 10.84 15.42
C PRO A 76 8.59 11.33 16.83
N THR A 77 7.84 10.83 17.81
CA THR A 77 8.19 10.99 19.22
C THR A 77 9.31 10.01 19.59
N ASN A 78 10.37 10.52 20.22
CA ASN A 78 11.58 9.77 20.58
C ASN A 78 11.37 8.65 21.61
N SER A 79 10.15 8.43 22.10
CA SER A 79 9.85 7.43 23.13
C SER A 79 9.77 5.98 22.61
N GLU A 80 9.59 5.77 21.30
CA GLU A 80 9.42 4.43 20.74
C GLU A 80 10.40 4.12 19.60
N THR A 81 11.42 3.33 19.91
CA THR A 81 12.46 2.90 18.96
C THR A 81 12.12 1.60 18.22
N ASN A 82 11.01 0.92 18.59
CA ASN A 82 10.63 -0.39 18.02
C ASN A 82 9.36 -0.29 17.16
N ARG A 83 9.48 0.42 16.04
CA ARG A 83 8.44 0.60 15.02
C ARG A 83 8.74 -0.25 13.79
N LEU A 84 7.72 -0.83 13.17
CA LEU A 84 7.79 -1.30 11.77
C LEU A 84 6.99 -0.34 10.91
N CYS A 85 7.64 0.23 9.90
CA CYS A 85 6.99 1.07 8.91
C CYS A 85 6.45 0.21 7.76
N THR A 86 5.16 0.35 7.44
CA THR A 86 4.55 -0.24 6.24
C THR A 86 4.24 0.85 5.23
N LEU A 87 4.48 0.56 3.94
CA LEU A 87 4.20 1.50 2.85
C LEU A 87 3.53 0.77 1.69
N LEU A 88 2.35 1.24 1.29
CA LEU A 88 1.68 0.88 0.03
C LEU A 88 1.15 2.17 -0.60
N ILE A 89 1.64 2.48 -1.80
CA ILE A 89 1.38 3.74 -2.50
C ILE A 89 1.66 3.57 -3.99
N GLY A 90 1.11 4.45 -4.81
CA GLY A 90 1.39 4.53 -6.25
C GLY A 90 0.22 4.14 -7.14
N ILE A 91 -0.88 3.62 -6.57
CA ILE A 91 -2.13 3.37 -7.31
C ILE A 91 -2.64 4.68 -7.92
N ASN A 92 -2.77 5.71 -7.07
CA ASN A 92 -3.27 7.03 -7.44
C ASN A 92 -2.36 7.81 -8.41
N ASP A 93 -1.10 7.39 -8.55
CA ASP A 93 -0.19 8.01 -9.52
C ASP A 93 -0.56 7.60 -10.95
N VAL A 94 -1.03 6.35 -11.14
CA VAL A 94 -1.09 5.71 -12.46
C VAL A 94 -2.47 5.20 -12.85
N TYR A 95 -3.46 5.25 -11.97
CA TYR A 95 -4.80 4.68 -12.21
C TYR A 95 -5.48 5.21 -13.47
N ASP A 96 -5.16 6.44 -13.92
CA ASP A 96 -5.70 7.08 -15.12
C ASP A 96 -4.72 7.06 -16.32
N GLY A 97 -3.59 6.38 -16.17
CA GLY A 97 -2.56 6.26 -17.21
C GLY A 97 -1.71 7.51 -17.44
N THR A 98 -1.79 8.53 -16.57
CA THR A 98 -1.03 9.79 -16.75
C THR A 98 0.29 9.84 -16.00
N GLY A 99 0.45 9.13 -14.89
CA GLY A 99 1.69 9.10 -14.11
C GLY A 99 2.82 8.30 -14.75
N THR A 100 4.04 8.53 -14.27
CA THR A 100 5.25 7.87 -14.75
C THR A 100 5.88 6.98 -13.69
N ALA A 101 6.42 5.84 -14.12
CA ALA A 101 7.12 4.93 -13.20
C ALA A 101 8.34 5.59 -12.54
N LYS A 102 9.01 6.49 -13.27
CA LYS A 102 10.18 7.22 -12.78
C LYS A 102 9.83 8.08 -11.58
N ASP A 103 8.75 8.86 -11.67
CA ASP A 103 8.37 9.79 -10.62
C ASP A 103 7.86 9.04 -9.38
N SER A 104 7.01 8.03 -9.56
CA SER A 104 6.52 7.19 -8.47
C SER A 104 7.65 6.53 -7.68
N VAL A 105 8.59 5.86 -8.37
CA VAL A 105 9.73 5.20 -7.72
C VAL A 105 10.63 6.21 -7.03
N ALA A 106 10.96 7.33 -7.67
CA ALA A 106 11.81 8.37 -7.07
C ALA A 106 11.19 8.96 -5.79
N ASN A 107 9.87 9.16 -5.77
CA ASN A 107 9.17 9.67 -4.61
C ASN A 107 9.12 8.64 -3.46
N ILE A 108 8.85 7.37 -3.77
CA ILE A 108 8.84 6.28 -2.78
C ILE A 108 10.21 6.14 -2.11
N ILE A 109 11.29 6.13 -2.90
CA ILE A 109 12.66 6.00 -2.37
C ILE A 109 13.01 7.20 -1.49
N ARG A 110 12.69 8.43 -1.93
CA ARG A 110 12.89 9.63 -1.12
C ARG A 110 12.13 9.56 0.20
N ALA A 111 10.88 9.08 0.18
CA ALA A 111 10.06 8.97 1.39
C ALA A 111 10.67 7.98 2.40
N ILE A 112 11.19 6.85 1.94
CA ILE A 112 11.88 5.87 2.79
C ILE A 112 13.17 6.48 3.37
N GLU A 113 13.97 7.20 2.57
CA GLU A 113 15.17 7.91 3.03
C GLU A 113 14.82 8.95 4.10
N THR A 114 13.80 9.79 3.88
CA THR A 114 13.34 10.79 4.85
C THR A 114 12.88 10.15 6.16
N LEU A 115 12.15 9.03 6.11
CA LEU A 115 11.75 8.30 7.32
C LEU A 115 12.96 7.69 8.03
N ASN A 116 13.93 7.17 7.29
CA ASN A 116 15.19 6.66 7.85
C ASN A 116 15.99 7.75 8.55
N ASP A 117 16.09 8.94 7.97
CA ASP A 117 16.73 10.11 8.58
C ASP A 117 16.00 10.59 9.85
N LYS A 118 14.69 10.31 9.94
CA LYS A 118 13.86 10.54 11.13
C LYS A 118 13.93 9.41 12.17
N GLY A 119 14.80 8.42 11.99
CA GLY A 119 15.02 7.33 12.94
C GLY A 119 14.11 6.11 12.77
N ILE A 120 13.38 6.03 11.65
CA ILE A 120 12.56 4.86 11.31
C ILE A 120 13.37 3.93 10.42
N HIS A 121 13.86 2.82 10.96
CA HIS A 121 14.83 1.97 10.25
C HIS A 121 14.28 0.63 9.76
N ARG A 122 13.06 0.25 10.16
CA ARG A 122 12.46 -1.06 9.82
C ARG A 122 11.30 -0.86 8.86
N PHE A 123 11.36 -1.50 7.69
CA PHE A 123 10.36 -1.30 6.64
C PHE A 123 9.85 -2.62 6.06
N LEU A 124 8.54 -2.70 5.88
CA LEU A 124 7.86 -3.62 4.97
C LEU A 124 7.26 -2.77 3.85
N ILE A 125 7.84 -2.87 2.65
CA ILE A 125 7.38 -2.12 1.49
C ILE A 125 6.53 -3.03 0.63
N SER A 126 5.33 -2.57 0.28
CA SER A 126 4.50 -3.20 -0.75
C SER A 126 4.88 -2.66 -2.11
N ASN A 127 4.91 -3.53 -3.12
CA ASN A 127 4.82 -3.06 -4.49
C ASN A 127 3.36 -2.65 -4.81
N VAL A 128 3.11 -2.16 -6.02
CA VAL A 128 1.80 -1.64 -6.42
C VAL A 128 0.94 -2.79 -6.99
N PRO A 129 -0.29 -3.01 -6.50
CA PRO A 129 -1.19 -4.02 -7.04
C PRO A 129 -1.59 -3.71 -8.50
N ASP A 130 -2.00 -4.74 -9.26
CA ASP A 130 -2.62 -4.52 -10.57
C ASP A 130 -4.03 -3.94 -10.40
N ILE A 131 -4.13 -2.60 -10.33
CA ILE A 131 -5.41 -1.90 -10.19
C ILE A 131 -6.32 -2.09 -11.41
N THR A 132 -5.81 -2.61 -12.53
CA THR A 132 -6.63 -2.85 -13.73
C THR A 132 -7.60 -4.03 -13.59
N HIS A 133 -7.61 -4.68 -12.42
CA HIS A 133 -8.64 -5.62 -12.00
C HIS A 133 -9.84 -4.98 -11.30
N ALA A 134 -9.76 -3.70 -10.91
CA ALA A 134 -10.85 -3.00 -10.25
C ALA A 134 -12.06 -2.83 -11.19
N PRO A 135 -13.31 -2.81 -10.67
CA PRO A 135 -14.50 -2.69 -11.51
C PRO A 135 -14.52 -1.44 -12.40
N ALA A 136 -13.89 -0.33 -12.01
CA ALA A 136 -13.77 0.87 -12.86
C ALA A 136 -13.08 0.61 -14.21
N TYR A 137 -12.23 -0.42 -14.30
CA TYR A 137 -11.59 -0.86 -15.54
C TYR A 137 -12.46 -1.75 -16.43
N ALA A 138 -13.68 -2.11 -16.00
CA ALA A 138 -14.67 -2.77 -16.84
C ALA A 138 -15.34 -1.79 -17.82
N GLU A 139 -15.35 -0.50 -17.49
CA GLU A 139 -16.04 0.55 -18.26
C GLU A 139 -15.10 1.71 -18.60
N GLU A 140 -15.15 2.80 -17.83
CA GLU A 140 -14.49 4.09 -18.12
C GLU A 140 -12.99 3.95 -18.41
N TYR A 141 -12.28 3.13 -17.63
CA TYR A 141 -10.82 2.99 -17.71
C TYR A 141 -10.36 1.83 -18.60
N ALA A 142 -11.28 1.07 -19.21
CA ALA A 142 -10.95 -0.10 -20.04
C ALA A 142 -9.89 0.19 -21.15
N PRO A 143 -9.93 1.34 -21.87
CA PRO A 143 -8.94 1.65 -22.91
C PRO A 143 -7.51 1.82 -22.36
N LEU A 144 -7.35 2.13 -21.07
CA LEU A 144 -6.08 2.46 -20.44
C LEU A 144 -5.36 1.23 -19.87
N LYS A 145 -6.04 0.09 -19.76
CA LYS A 145 -5.57 -1.13 -19.09
C LYS A 145 -4.13 -1.51 -19.44
N LYS A 146 -3.80 -1.61 -20.73
CA LYS A 146 -2.46 -2.01 -21.17
C LYS A 146 -1.39 -0.98 -20.80
N THR A 147 -1.71 0.31 -20.89
CA THR A 147 -0.78 1.39 -20.50
C THR A 147 -0.50 1.31 -19.01
N VAL A 148 -1.54 1.18 -18.18
CA VAL A 148 -1.38 1.10 -16.73
C VAL A 148 -0.64 -0.16 -16.30
N GLN A 149 -0.97 -1.32 -16.87
CA GLN A 149 -0.24 -2.57 -16.60
C GLN A 149 1.26 -2.48 -16.98
N ASN A 150 1.60 -1.79 -18.08
CA ASN A 150 3.00 -1.57 -18.43
C ASN A 150 3.69 -0.69 -17.38
N THR A 151 3.07 0.43 -17.01
CA THR A 151 3.61 1.35 -16.01
C THR A 151 3.79 0.68 -14.65
N LEU A 152 2.80 -0.11 -14.19
CA LEU A 152 2.85 -0.85 -12.94
C LEU A 152 4.00 -1.87 -12.92
N ARG A 153 4.20 -2.62 -14.01
CA ARG A 153 5.34 -3.54 -14.13
C ARG A 153 6.67 -2.80 -14.02
N THR A 154 6.82 -1.67 -14.72
CA THR A 154 8.03 -0.84 -14.62
C THR A 154 8.22 -0.27 -13.22
N ILE A 155 7.15 0.19 -12.54
CA ILE A 155 7.23 0.63 -11.13
C ILE A 155 7.75 -0.50 -10.26
N ASN A 156 7.11 -1.66 -10.32
CA ASN A 156 7.41 -2.79 -9.43
C ASN A 156 8.83 -3.33 -9.66
N GLU A 157 9.28 -3.44 -10.91
CA GLU A 157 10.65 -3.84 -11.26
C GLU A 157 11.69 -2.83 -10.76
N HIS A 158 11.49 -1.53 -11.02
CA HIS A 158 12.44 -0.50 -10.60
C HIS A 158 12.42 -0.25 -9.08
N LEU A 159 11.28 -0.44 -8.42
CA LEU A 159 11.16 -0.36 -6.97
C LEU A 159 11.97 -1.47 -6.31
N GLU A 160 11.83 -2.72 -6.77
CA GLU A 160 12.65 -3.84 -6.28
C GLU A 160 14.15 -3.55 -6.44
N GLN A 161 14.57 -3.14 -7.64
CA GLN A 161 15.97 -2.76 -7.90
C GLN A 161 16.46 -1.62 -7.00
N SER A 162 15.60 -0.64 -6.71
CA SER A 162 15.93 0.50 -5.85
C SER A 162 15.96 0.14 -4.37
N LEU A 163 15.28 -0.92 -3.95
CA LEU A 163 15.28 -1.42 -2.57
C LEU A 163 16.45 -2.38 -2.32
N THR A 164 16.61 -3.40 -3.17
CA THR A 164 17.46 -4.57 -2.90
C THR A 164 18.58 -4.77 -3.92
N GLY A 165 18.60 -4.02 -5.02
CA GLY A 165 19.63 -4.11 -6.03
C GLY A 165 21.02 -3.66 -5.53
N PRO A 166 22.09 -3.83 -6.32
CA PRO A 166 23.46 -3.53 -5.89
C PRO A 166 23.67 -2.10 -5.36
N ASN A 167 22.94 -1.13 -5.92
CA ASN A 167 22.96 0.28 -5.51
C ASN A 167 21.67 0.70 -4.76
N GLY A 168 20.85 -0.26 -4.34
CA GLY A 168 19.58 -0.03 -3.67
C GLY A 168 19.74 0.44 -2.23
N LEU A 169 18.61 0.76 -1.59
CA LEU A 169 18.57 1.24 -0.21
C LEU A 169 19.21 0.27 0.78
N LEU A 170 19.03 -1.05 0.59
CA LEU A 170 19.66 -2.04 1.46
C LEU A 170 21.19 -1.91 1.46
N THR A 171 21.81 -1.62 0.32
CA THR A 171 23.26 -1.39 0.23
C THR A 171 23.65 -0.01 0.77
N ARG A 172 22.90 1.04 0.41
CA ARG A 172 23.25 2.44 0.70
C ARG A 172 23.03 2.85 2.15
N LEU A 173 22.07 2.24 2.85
CA LEU A 173 21.69 2.58 4.22
C LEU A 173 22.07 1.41 5.14
N PRO A 174 23.17 1.47 5.92
CA PRO A 174 23.63 0.34 6.72
C PRO A 174 22.67 -0.04 7.86
N ASP A 175 21.95 0.92 8.41
CA ASP A 175 21.03 0.71 9.54
C ASP A 175 19.62 0.28 9.10
N ILE A 176 19.33 0.30 7.79
CA ILE A 176 18.01 -0.11 7.30
C ILE A 176 17.83 -1.62 7.46
N THR A 177 16.65 -1.99 7.97
CA THR A 177 16.12 -3.34 8.02
C THR A 177 14.95 -3.42 7.06
N LEU A 178 15.14 -4.09 5.93
CA LEU A 178 14.07 -4.36 4.96
C LEU A 178 13.55 -5.78 5.14
N TYR A 179 12.23 -5.93 5.19
CA TYR A 179 11.56 -7.20 4.95
C TYR A 179 11.48 -7.45 3.43
N PRO A 180 11.36 -8.72 2.99
CA PRO A 180 11.05 -9.02 1.59
C PRO A 180 9.86 -8.19 1.11
N VAL A 181 9.90 -7.72 -0.13
CA VAL A 181 8.83 -6.89 -0.69
C VAL A 181 7.50 -7.65 -0.64
N LEU A 182 6.48 -7.00 -0.09
CA LEU A 182 5.11 -7.50 -0.13
C LEU A 182 4.58 -7.32 -1.56
N ASN A 183 4.56 -8.41 -2.31
CA ASN A 183 4.21 -8.40 -3.72
C ASN A 183 2.68 -8.35 -3.91
N ALA A 184 2.08 -7.18 -3.65
CA ALA A 184 0.67 -6.92 -3.88
C ALA A 184 0.23 -7.20 -5.32
N TYR A 185 1.08 -6.95 -6.32
CA TYR A 185 0.77 -7.28 -7.72
C TYR A 185 0.40 -8.75 -7.89
N ASP A 186 1.28 -9.67 -7.48
CA ASP A 186 1.02 -11.10 -7.61
C ASP A 186 -0.07 -11.58 -6.65
N ILE A 187 -0.14 -11.02 -5.43
CA ILE A 187 -1.19 -11.40 -4.47
C ILE A 187 -2.57 -11.05 -5.02
N PHE A 188 -2.79 -9.85 -5.54
CA PHE A 188 -4.09 -9.45 -6.09
C PHE A 188 -4.43 -10.24 -7.37
N ASN A 189 -3.46 -10.47 -8.26
CA ASN A 189 -3.67 -11.31 -9.43
C ASN A 189 -4.06 -12.75 -9.05
N ALA A 190 -3.43 -13.31 -8.01
CA ALA A 190 -3.78 -14.62 -7.50
C ALA A 190 -5.19 -14.63 -6.91
N LEU A 191 -5.60 -13.59 -6.17
CA LEU A 191 -6.95 -13.48 -5.62
C LEU A 191 -8.03 -13.39 -6.70
N VAL A 192 -7.73 -12.75 -7.85
CA VAL A 192 -8.63 -12.72 -9.01
C VAL A 192 -8.73 -14.09 -9.69
N ALA A 193 -7.63 -14.84 -9.75
CA ALA A 193 -7.58 -16.14 -10.41
C ALA A 193 -8.12 -17.29 -9.53
N ASP A 194 -8.13 -17.11 -8.20
CA ASP A 194 -8.57 -18.11 -7.24
C ASP A 194 -10.10 -18.10 -7.06
N SER A 195 -10.67 -19.24 -6.66
CA SER A 195 -12.09 -19.40 -6.32
C SER A 195 -12.43 -18.94 -4.89
N ARG A 196 -11.56 -18.14 -4.26
CA ARG A 196 -11.81 -17.57 -2.92
C ARG A 196 -12.96 -16.57 -2.92
N PHE A 197 -13.14 -15.86 -4.02
CA PHE A 197 -14.22 -14.90 -4.22
C PHE A 197 -15.19 -15.44 -5.28
N ALA A 198 -16.48 -15.36 -4.99
CA ALA A 198 -17.54 -15.64 -5.95
C ALA A 198 -17.62 -14.56 -7.05
N ASN A 199 -17.26 -13.31 -6.73
CA ASN A 199 -17.25 -12.18 -7.63
C ASN A 199 -15.95 -11.36 -7.48
N THR A 200 -15.19 -11.26 -8.58
CA THR A 200 -13.93 -10.49 -8.67
C THR A 200 -14.00 -9.34 -9.68
N ARG A 201 -15.19 -9.06 -10.23
CA ARG A 201 -15.38 -8.12 -11.34
C ARG A 201 -16.31 -6.95 -11.04
N GLU A 202 -17.29 -7.15 -10.17
CA GLU A 202 -18.31 -6.15 -9.85
C GLU A 202 -18.18 -5.72 -8.37
N PRO A 203 -18.53 -4.47 -8.05
CA PRO A 203 -18.55 -3.99 -6.68
C PRO A 203 -19.69 -4.63 -5.88
N TRP A 204 -19.48 -4.83 -4.57
CA TRP A 204 -20.57 -5.19 -3.66
C TRP A 204 -21.45 -3.98 -3.29
N ASN A 205 -20.87 -2.78 -3.21
CA ASN A 205 -21.56 -1.54 -2.90
C ASN A 205 -22.65 -1.28 -3.94
N GLY A 206 -23.85 -0.93 -3.50
CA GLY A 206 -25.00 -0.72 -4.37
C GLY A 206 -25.77 -1.98 -4.78
N THR A 207 -25.37 -3.19 -4.33
CA THR A 207 -26.15 -4.42 -4.57
C THR A 207 -27.39 -4.56 -3.67
N TYR A 208 -27.48 -3.75 -2.61
CA TYR A 208 -28.52 -3.81 -1.56
C TYR A 208 -28.66 -5.21 -0.90
N SER A 209 -27.63 -6.06 -1.04
CA SER A 209 -27.61 -7.42 -0.50
C SER A 209 -26.92 -7.47 0.86
N ASP A 210 -27.68 -7.19 1.93
CA ASP A 210 -27.23 -7.30 3.33
C ASP A 210 -27.60 -8.70 3.89
N PRO A 211 -26.75 -9.40 4.69
CA PRO A 211 -25.39 -9.06 5.14
C PRO A 211 -24.27 -9.85 4.47
N ASN A 212 -24.55 -10.58 3.39
CA ASN A 212 -23.57 -11.55 2.89
C ASN A 212 -22.62 -10.93 1.86
N THR A 213 -21.69 -10.11 2.34
CA THR A 213 -20.54 -9.60 1.55
C THR A 213 -19.54 -10.72 1.20
N THR A 214 -19.76 -11.92 1.75
CA THR A 214 -18.91 -13.09 1.57
C THR A 214 -18.85 -13.44 0.08
N GLY A 215 -17.64 -13.36 -0.49
CA GLY A 215 -17.39 -13.73 -1.87
C GLY A 215 -17.22 -12.55 -2.83
N TYR A 216 -17.32 -11.29 -2.40
CA TYR A 216 -16.92 -10.16 -3.24
C TYR A 216 -15.49 -9.72 -2.93
N MET A 217 -14.67 -9.57 -3.97
CA MET A 217 -13.31 -9.03 -3.85
C MET A 217 -13.30 -7.51 -3.70
N TRP A 218 -14.23 -6.83 -4.39
CA TRP A 218 -14.32 -5.36 -4.48
C TRP A 218 -15.51 -4.82 -3.69
N TRP A 219 -15.26 -3.82 -2.86
CA TRP A 219 -16.29 -3.08 -2.14
C TRP A 219 -16.98 -2.11 -3.09
N ASP A 220 -16.25 -1.17 -3.66
CA ASP A 220 -16.73 -0.24 -4.70
C ASP A 220 -15.91 -0.42 -5.98
N ASP A 221 -15.99 0.54 -6.91
CA ASP A 221 -15.32 0.45 -8.21
C ASP A 221 -13.78 0.47 -8.15
N TRP A 222 -13.21 0.75 -6.98
CA TRP A 222 -11.77 0.93 -6.79
C TRP A 222 -11.20 0.15 -5.61
N HIS A 223 -11.99 -0.03 -4.55
CA HIS A 223 -11.48 -0.42 -3.25
C HIS A 223 -11.85 -1.86 -2.89
N PRO A 224 -10.96 -2.62 -2.24
CA PRO A 224 -11.24 -4.00 -1.86
C PRO A 224 -12.24 -4.12 -0.70
N THR A 225 -12.90 -5.27 -0.60
CA THR A 225 -13.63 -5.64 0.61
C THR A 225 -12.68 -5.95 1.76
N THR A 226 -13.20 -5.95 2.99
CA THR A 226 -12.45 -6.30 4.18
C THR A 226 -11.88 -7.73 4.14
N GLU A 227 -12.54 -8.66 3.45
CA GLU A 227 -12.03 -10.02 3.26
C GLU A 227 -10.80 -10.05 2.34
N THR A 228 -10.78 -9.22 1.29
CA THR A 228 -9.59 -9.01 0.46
C THR A 228 -8.44 -8.39 1.26
N HIS A 229 -8.74 -7.36 2.07
CA HIS A 229 -7.75 -6.76 2.97
C HIS A 229 -7.19 -7.77 3.98
N LYS A 230 -8.03 -8.64 4.55
CA LYS A 230 -7.61 -9.69 5.47
C LYS A 230 -6.74 -10.75 4.79
N ALA A 231 -7.04 -11.12 3.54
CA ALA A 231 -6.19 -12.01 2.76
C ALA A 231 -4.81 -11.39 2.50
N PHE A 232 -4.77 -10.12 2.13
CA PHE A 232 -3.51 -9.38 1.93
C PHE A 232 -2.70 -9.25 3.22
N ALA A 233 -3.34 -8.92 4.34
CA ALA A 233 -2.71 -8.84 5.66
C ALA A 233 -2.07 -10.18 6.11
N LYS A 234 -2.69 -11.32 5.79
CA LYS A 234 -2.11 -12.64 6.08
C LYS A 234 -0.81 -12.88 5.32
N GLU A 235 -0.71 -12.45 4.06
CA GLU A 235 0.54 -12.56 3.30
C GLU A 235 1.62 -11.62 3.87
N ALA A 236 1.25 -10.39 4.23
CA ALA A 236 2.15 -9.47 4.93
C ALA A 236 2.69 -10.05 6.25
N PHE A 237 1.82 -10.67 7.05
CA PHE A 237 2.19 -11.32 8.30
C PHE A 237 3.19 -12.46 8.07
N LYS A 238 2.97 -13.32 7.06
CA LYS A 238 3.91 -14.40 6.70
C LYS A 238 5.29 -13.86 6.31
N ILE A 239 5.35 -12.76 5.57
CA ILE A 239 6.61 -12.11 5.21
C ILE A 239 7.35 -11.63 6.47
N ILE A 240 6.63 -11.01 7.41
CA ILE A 240 7.24 -10.55 8.66
C ILE A 240 7.76 -11.73 9.49
N GLU A 241 7.02 -12.83 9.57
CA GLU A 241 7.45 -14.05 10.26
C GLU A 241 8.68 -14.70 9.61
N SER A 242 8.86 -14.55 8.29
CA SER A 242 10.06 -15.05 7.59
C SER A 242 11.34 -14.28 7.95
N GLY A 243 11.20 -13.11 8.57
CA GLY A 243 12.28 -12.25 9.00
C GLY A 243 12.78 -11.30 7.89
N PRO A 244 13.66 -10.35 8.26
CA PRO A 244 14.21 -9.39 7.30
C PRO A 244 15.20 -10.03 6.33
N ILE A 245 15.44 -9.36 5.21
CA ILE A 245 16.45 -9.73 4.22
C ILE A 245 17.82 -9.75 4.90
N ARG A 246 18.53 -10.88 4.77
CA ARG A 246 19.90 -10.99 5.27
C ARG A 246 20.84 -10.31 4.28
N ARG A 247 21.67 -9.39 4.78
CA ARG A 247 22.80 -8.85 4.01
C ARG A 247 23.75 -10.01 3.73
N GLN A 248 24.15 -10.18 2.47
CA GLN A 248 25.29 -11.03 2.15
C GLN A 248 26.53 -10.33 2.71
N ALA A 249 27.31 -11.06 3.51
CA ALA A 249 28.52 -10.57 4.15
C ALA A 249 29.63 -10.30 3.15
#